data_AF-A0A258E3D5-F1
#
_entry.id   AF-A0A258E3D5-F1
#
_cell.length_a   1.000
_cell.length_b   1.000
_cell.length_c   1.000
_cell.angle_alpha   90.00
_cell.angle_beta   90.00
_cell.angle_gamma   90.00
#
_symmetry.space_group_name_H-M   'P 1'
#
loop_
_entity.id
_entity.type
_entity.pdbx_description
1 polymer ?
#
loop_
_entity_poly.entity_id
_entity_poly.type
_entity_poly.pdbx_seq_one_letter_code
_entity_poly.pdbx_strand_id
1 'polypeptide(L)'
;MNKYFKTAYQFGALGGSLSFISFIILSIVYDDPTNLNLVFGYLITPIALFLAIKFYKDYENGGFLSFSEGMTVGFITYLLIGLISSVSIWAFLSWSPSLFERVVTRPYHVNIEDLIVYSTAQASATILKKE
;
A
#
# COMPACT_ATOMS: atom_id res chain seq x y z
N MET A 1 5.84 -18.46 18.53
CA MET A 1 5.19 -17.16 18.23
C MET A 1 6.19 -16.02 18.04
N ASN A 2 7.17 -15.82 18.94
CA ASN A 2 8.08 -14.65 18.87
C ASN A 2 8.84 -14.48 17.54
N LYS A 3 9.19 -15.60 16.87
CA LYS A 3 9.90 -15.59 15.59
C LYS A 3 9.11 -14.92 14.45
N TYR A 4 7.79 -15.15 14.39
CA TYR A 4 6.92 -14.55 13.37
C TYR A 4 6.86 -13.03 13.52
N PHE A 5 6.66 -12.58 14.76
CA PHE A 5 6.55 -11.15 15.09
C PHE A 5 7.87 -10.42 14.89
N LYS A 6 9.01 -11.03 15.21
CA LYS A 6 10.34 -10.43 15.02
C LYS A 6 10.58 -10.06 13.56
N THR A 7 10.40 -11.01 12.64
CA THR A 7 10.59 -10.78 11.21
C THR A 7 9.54 -9.83 10.64
N ALA A 8 8.27 -10.06 10.99
CA ALA A 8 7.18 -9.20 10.51
C ALA A 8 7.33 -7.75 10.97
N TYR A 9 7.83 -7.52 12.18
CA TYR A 9 8.11 -6.17 12.69
C TYR A 9 9.21 -5.47 11.89
N GLN A 10 10.32 -6.15 11.60
CA GLN A 10 11.42 -5.58 10.83
C GLN A 10 10.96 -5.11 9.45
N PHE A 11 10.32 -5.99 8.68
CA PHE A 11 9.90 -5.66 7.31
C PHE A 11 8.63 -4.81 7.28
N GLY A 12 7.75 -4.95 8.27
CA GLY A 12 6.55 -4.13 8.41
C GLY A 12 6.89 -2.67 8.74
N ALA A 13 7.83 -2.44 9.67
CA ALA A 13 8.31 -1.11 10.00
C ALA A 13 9.09 -0.48 8.84
N LEU A 14 9.94 -1.26 8.16
CA LEU A 14 10.63 -0.80 6.95
C LEU A 14 9.64 -0.42 5.84
N GLY A 15 8.68 -1.29 5.53
CA GLY A 15 7.65 -1.03 4.52
C GLY A 15 6.76 0.17 4.86
N GLY A 16 6.36 0.31 6.13
CA GLY A 16 5.60 1.46 6.63
C GLY A 16 6.39 2.78 6.58
N SER A 17 7.69 2.74 6.88
CA SER A 17 8.56 3.93 6.79
C SER A 17 8.81 4.33 5.34
N LEU A 18 9.09 3.36 4.46
CA LEU A 18 9.23 3.58 3.01
C LEU A 18 7.94 4.13 2.40
N SER A 19 6.79 3.64 2.87
CA SER A 19 5.47 4.16 2.53
C SER A 19 5.35 5.64 2.89
N PHE A 20 5.73 6.03 4.11
CA PHE A 20 5.72 7.43 4.51
C PHE A 20 6.67 8.32 3.69
N ILE A 21 7.89 7.84 3.43
CA ILE A 21 8.86 8.55 2.57
C ILE A 21 8.30 8.72 1.15
N SER A 22 7.70 7.67 0.60
CA SER A 22 7.05 7.72 -0.70
C SER A 22 5.94 8.76 -0.72
N PHE A 23 5.12 8.85 0.32
CA PHE A 23 4.09 9.87 0.43
C PHE A 23 4.67 11.29 0.43
N ILE A 24 5.76 11.53 1.16
CA ILE A 24 6.44 12.84 1.17
C ILE A 24 6.94 13.20 -0.22
N ILE A 25 7.62 12.27 -0.91
CA ILE A 25 8.13 12.51 -2.27
C ILE A 25 6.98 12.81 -3.21
N LEU A 26 5.91 12.00 -3.16
CA LEU A 26 4.72 12.22 -3.97
C LEU A 26 4.06 13.57 -3.66
N SER A 27 4.10 14.05 -2.41
CA SER A 27 3.51 15.34 -2.03
C SER A 27 4.24 16.56 -2.60
N ILE A 28 5.47 16.35 -3.08
CA ILE A 28 6.28 17.38 -3.76
C ILE A 28 6.07 17.31 -5.28
N VAL A 29 5.96 16.10 -5.83
CA VAL A 29 5.88 15.86 -7.29
C VAL A 29 4.45 15.97 -7.82
N TYR A 30 3.48 15.49 -7.05
CA TYR A 30 2.08 15.41 -7.44
C TYR A 30 1.23 16.24 -6.49
N ASP A 31 0.21 16.86 -7.05
CA ASP A 31 -0.76 17.61 -6.28
C ASP A 31 -1.66 16.72 -5.40
N ASP A 32 -1.85 15.45 -5.79
CA ASP A 32 -2.54 14.44 -4.98
C ASP A 32 -1.59 13.28 -4.63
N PRO A 33 -0.95 13.33 -3.45
CA PRO A 33 -0.08 12.27 -2.97
C PRO A 33 -0.83 11.07 -2.38
N THR A 34 -2.17 11.09 -2.30
CA THR A 34 -2.97 10.01 -1.71
C THR A 34 -3.36 8.92 -2.69
N ASN A 35 -3.14 9.13 -3.99
CA ASN A 35 -3.27 8.08 -5.02
C ASN A 35 -2.09 7.10 -4.95
N LEU A 36 -2.06 6.33 -3.86
CA LEU A 36 -0.95 5.49 -3.45
C LEU A 36 -0.99 4.10 -4.08
N ASN A 37 -2.03 3.77 -4.84
CA ASN A 37 -2.24 2.42 -5.36
C ASN A 37 -1.02 1.95 -6.18
N LEU A 38 -0.41 2.85 -6.95
CA LEU A 38 0.69 2.48 -7.83
C LEU A 38 1.98 2.12 -7.07
N VAL A 39 2.39 2.96 -6.11
CA VAL A 39 3.66 2.76 -5.39
C VAL A 39 3.47 1.87 -4.16
N PHE A 40 2.41 2.06 -3.38
CA PHE A 40 2.17 1.24 -2.19
C PHE A 40 1.68 -0.15 -2.56
N GLY A 41 0.71 -0.23 -3.48
CA GLY A 41 0.04 -1.47 -3.86
C GLY A 41 0.90 -2.37 -4.73
N TYR A 42 1.61 -1.83 -5.73
CA TYR A 42 2.38 -2.64 -6.66
C TYR A 42 3.88 -2.75 -6.35
N LEU A 43 4.46 -1.84 -5.56
CA LEU A 43 5.90 -1.85 -5.29
C LEU A 43 6.23 -2.16 -3.84
N ILE A 44 5.84 -1.28 -2.91
CA ILE A 44 6.27 -1.40 -1.50
C ILE A 44 5.69 -2.66 -0.86
N THR A 45 4.38 -2.88 -1.00
CA THR A 45 3.70 -4.02 -0.36
C THR A 45 4.23 -5.37 -0.88
N PRO A 46 4.27 -5.65 -2.20
CA PRO A 46 4.74 -6.95 -2.68
C PRO A 46 6.20 -7.23 -2.33
N ILE A 47 7.07 -6.22 -2.44
CA ILE A 47 8.49 -6.37 -2.09
C ILE A 47 8.66 -6.63 -0.59
N ALA A 48 7.99 -5.85 0.27
CA ALA A 48 8.09 -6.00 1.71
C ALA A 48 7.56 -7.36 2.17
N LEU A 49 6.42 -7.81 1.64
CA LEU A 49 5.86 -9.14 1.96
C LEU A 49 6.79 -10.26 1.48
N PHE A 50 7.31 -10.16 0.25
CA PHE A 50 8.24 -11.14 -0.28
C PHE A 50 9.49 -11.25 0.59
N LEU A 51 10.11 -10.11 0.94
CA LEU A 51 11.30 -10.10 1.79
C LEU A 51 11.01 -10.63 3.20
N ALA A 52 9.87 -10.29 3.79
CA ALA A 52 9.48 -10.79 5.11
C ALA A 52 9.34 -12.32 5.13
N ILE A 53 8.63 -12.88 4.15
CA ILE A 53 8.41 -14.32 4.04
C ILE A 53 9.72 -15.04 3.69
N LYS A 54 10.50 -14.50 2.76
CA LYS A 54 11.80 -15.07 2.37
C LYS A 54 12.77 -15.09 3.55
N PHE A 55 12.87 -13.98 4.27
CA PHE A 55 13.77 -13.87 5.42
C PHE A 55 13.34 -14.81 6.55
N TYR A 56 12.03 -14.91 6.82
CA TYR A 56 11.51 -15.87 7.79
C TYR A 56 11.91 -17.31 7.43
N LYS A 57 11.71 -17.70 6.16
CA LYS A 57 12.07 -19.03 5.66
C LYS A 57 13.57 -19.28 5.83
N ASP A 58 14.41 -18.38 5.31
CA ASP A 58 15.85 -18.63 5.17
C ASP A 58 16.61 -18.50 6.50
N TYR A 59 16.21 -17.59 7.40
CA TYR A 59 16.98 -17.26 8.60
C TYR A 59 16.35 -17.68 9.93
N GLU A 60 15.02 -17.75 10.02
CA GLU A 60 14.32 -18.01 11.30
C GLU A 60 13.71 -19.42 11.39
N ASN A 61 13.40 -20.03 10.23
CA ASN A 61 12.72 -21.33 10.12
C ASN A 61 13.55 -22.42 9.41
N GLY A 62 14.86 -22.21 9.25
CA GLY A 62 15.80 -23.24 8.78
C GLY A 62 15.56 -23.71 7.35
N GLY A 63 15.04 -22.85 6.47
CA GLY A 63 14.78 -23.13 5.06
C GLY A 63 13.40 -23.71 4.76
N PHE A 64 12.62 -24.09 5.78
CA PHE A 64 11.27 -24.62 5.61
C PHE A 64 10.22 -23.52 5.78
N LEU A 65 9.14 -23.61 5.01
CA LEU A 65 8.01 -22.69 5.11
C LEU A 65 6.72 -23.46 4.93
N SER A 66 5.93 -23.55 6.00
CA SER A 66 4.55 -24.03 5.86
C SER A 66 3.62 -22.91 5.38
N PHE A 67 2.50 -23.29 4.78
CA PHE A 67 1.52 -22.33 4.25
C PHE A 67 0.99 -21.39 5.34
N SER A 68 0.60 -21.91 6.50
CA SER A 68 0.07 -21.09 7.61
C SER A 68 1.10 -20.13 8.18
N GLU A 69 2.38 -20.50 8.19
CA GLU A 69 3.46 -19.61 8.61
C GLU A 69 3.69 -18.47 7.62
N GLY A 70 3.72 -18.78 6.32
CA GLY A 70 3.81 -17.76 5.26
C GLY A 70 2.65 -16.77 5.33
N MET A 71 1.43 -17.29 5.51
CA MET A 71 0.23 -16.46 5.69
C MET A 71 0.32 -15.59 6.95
N THR A 72 0.78 -16.13 8.07
CA THR A 72 0.88 -15.38 9.33
C THR A 72 1.92 -14.26 9.25
N VAL A 73 3.12 -14.57 8.76
CA VAL A 73 4.20 -13.56 8.62
C VAL A 73 3.79 -12.48 7.62
N GLY A 74 3.23 -12.88 6.47
CA GLY A 74 2.74 -11.94 5.46
C GLY A 74 1.62 -11.04 5.99
N PHE A 75 0.63 -11.62 6.67
CA PHE A 75 -0.49 -10.87 7.24
C PHE A 75 -0.04 -9.84 8.28
N ILE A 76 0.81 -10.24 9.24
CA ILE A 76 1.30 -9.32 10.27
C ILE A 76 2.16 -8.22 9.64
N THR A 77 3.00 -8.55 8.65
CA THR A 77 3.80 -7.57 7.92
C THR A 77 2.91 -6.54 7.24
N TYR A 78 1.88 -6.99 6.51
CA TYR A 78 0.94 -6.10 5.82
C TYR A 78 0.19 -5.20 6.79
N LEU A 79 -0.28 -5.76 7.90
CA LEU A 79 -0.99 -5.01 8.94
C LEU A 79 -0.10 -3.91 9.54
N LEU A 80 1.17 -4.20 9.80
CA LEU A 80 2.12 -3.21 10.29
C LEU A 80 2.41 -2.10 9.27
N ILE A 81 2.57 -2.45 7.98
CA ILE A 81 2.73 -1.45 6.91
C ILE A 81 1.53 -0.50 6.91
N GLY A 82 0.30 -1.06 6.93
CA GLY A 82 -0.94 -0.27 6.93
C GLY A 82 -1.06 0.65 8.14
N LEU A 83 -0.83 0.13 9.35
CA LEU A 83 -0.92 0.94 10.57
C LEU A 83 0.13 2.04 10.63
N ILE A 84 1.40 1.71 10.35
CA ILE A 84 2.50 2.68 10.43
C ILE A 84 2.32 3.76 9.37
N SER A 85 1.98 3.39 8.14
CA SER A 85 1.74 4.35 7.07
C SER A 85 0.52 5.23 7.36
N SER A 86 -0.59 4.66 7.82
CA SER A 86 -1.79 5.42 8.19
C SER A 86 -1.51 6.46 9.27
N VAL A 87 -0.86 6.06 10.36
CA VAL A 87 -0.50 6.96 11.47
C VAL A 87 0.48 8.03 11.00
N SER A 88 1.49 7.67 10.22
CA SER A 88 2.51 8.62 9.76
C SER A 88 1.95 9.66 8.80
N ILE A 89 1.13 9.24 7.83
CA ILE A 89 0.48 10.15 6.87
C ILE A 89 -0.51 11.06 7.59
N TRP A 90 -1.33 10.50 8.50
CA TRP A 90 -2.27 11.29 9.29
C TRP A 90 -1.57 12.35 10.15
N ALA A 91 -0.47 11.98 10.83
CA ALA A 91 0.31 12.91 11.64
C ALA A 91 0.91 14.04 10.78
N PHE A 92 1.45 13.69 9.60
CA PHE A 92 2.02 14.67 8.69
C PHE A 92 0.98 15.64 8.09
N LEU A 93 -0.17 15.12 7.69
CA LEU A 93 -1.28 15.95 7.21
C LEU A 93 -1.81 16.89 8.29
N SER A 94 -1.84 16.43 9.55
CA SER A 94 -2.23 17.26 10.70
C SER A 94 -1.25 18.44 10.93
N TRP A 95 0.01 18.29 10.55
CA TRP A 95 1.01 19.37 10.60
C TRP A 95 1.01 20.28 9.36
N SER A 96 0.40 19.86 8.26
CA SER A 96 0.34 20.65 7.03
C SER A 96 -1.11 20.92 6.60
N PRO A 97 -1.76 21.95 7.18
CA PRO A 97 -3.13 22.31 6.85
C PRO A 97 -3.32 22.61 5.35
N SER A 98 -2.32 23.20 4.70
CA SER A 98 -2.37 23.52 3.27
C SER A 98 -2.30 22.29 2.37
N LEU A 99 -1.59 21.23 2.77
CA LEU A 99 -1.61 19.94 2.07
C LEU A 99 -2.94 19.22 2.29
N PHE A 100 -3.44 19.24 3.53
CA PHE A 100 -4.71 18.62 3.88
C PHE A 100 -5.87 19.23 3.08
N GLU A 101 -5.91 20.56 2.96
CA GLU A 101 -6.93 21.25 2.17
C GLU A 101 -6.88 20.86 0.68
N ARG A 102 -5.69 20.71 0.08
CA ARG A 102 -5.53 20.25 -1.32
C ARG A 102 -6.05 18.83 -1.54
N VAL A 103 -5.79 17.93 -0.59
CA VAL A 103 -6.27 16.54 -0.64
C VAL A 103 -7.80 16.48 -0.52
N VAL A 104 -8.40 17.28 0.37
CA VAL A 104 -9.85 17.28 0.65
C VAL A 104 -10.67 18.00 -0.42
N THR A 105 -10.13 19.03 -1.07
CA THR A 105 -10.85 19.86 -2.07
C THR A 105 -10.84 19.30 -3.48
N ARG A 106 -9.97 18.32 -3.77
CA ARG A 106 -9.88 17.71 -5.11
C ARG A 106 -10.97 16.74 -5.58
N PRO A 107 -11.79 16.06 -4.73
CA PRO A 107 -12.82 15.16 -5.25
C PRO A 107 -13.92 15.89 -6.06
N TYR A 108 -13.84 17.22 -6.21
CA TYR A 108 -14.76 18.03 -7.02
C TYR A 108 -14.28 18.31 -8.45
N HIS A 109 -13.10 17.84 -8.87
CA HIS A 109 -12.68 17.87 -10.28
C HIS A 109 -12.80 16.46 -10.89
N VAL A 110 -13.99 15.87 -10.79
CA VAL A 110 -14.33 14.71 -11.62
C VAL A 110 -14.50 15.25 -13.03
N ASN A 111 -13.53 14.96 -13.90
CA ASN A 111 -13.65 15.27 -15.31
C ASN A 111 -14.81 14.42 -15.85
N ILE A 112 -15.87 15.05 -16.37
CA ILE A 112 -17.09 14.34 -16.81
C ILE A 112 -16.74 13.28 -17.88
N GLU A 113 -15.66 13.50 -18.64
CA GLU A 113 -15.11 12.51 -19.58
C GLU A 113 -14.69 11.20 -18.92
N ASP A 114 -14.08 11.21 -17.73
CA ASP A 114 -13.64 9.98 -17.05
C ASP A 114 -14.83 9.14 -16.54
N LEU A 115 -15.93 9.80 -16.15
CA LEU A 115 -17.19 9.13 -15.79
C LEU A 115 -17.84 8.44 -16.99
N ILE A 116 -17.82 9.09 -18.16
CA ILE A 116 -18.42 8.54 -19.38
C ILE A 116 -17.57 7.38 -19.90
N VAL A 117 -16.24 7.56 -19.98
CA VAL A 117 -15.31 6.55 -20.52
C VAL A 117 -15.26 5.29 -19.65
N TYR A 118 -15.29 5.41 -18.32
CA TYR A 118 -15.29 4.24 -17.44
C TYR A 118 -16.58 3.42 -17.59
N SER A 119 -17.74 4.08 -17.71
CA SER A 119 -19.03 3.41 -17.92
C SER A 119 -19.14 2.74 -19.30
N THR A 120 -18.63 3.38 -20.36
CA THR A 120 -18.66 2.83 -21.72
C THR A 120 -17.66 1.70 -21.90
N ALA A 121 -16.48 1.77 -21.27
CA ALA A 121 -15.51 0.68 -21.28
C ALA A 121 -16.06 -0.59 -20.59
N GLN A 122 -16.76 -0.44 -19.45
CA GLN A 122 -17.40 -1.58 -18.76
C GLN A 122 -18.58 -2.16 -19.56
N ALA A 123 -19.36 -1.30 -20.22
CA ALA A 123 -20.45 -1.73 -21.10
C ALA A 123 -19.92 -2.48 -22.34
N SER A 124 -18.89 -1.97 -23.02
CA SER A 124 -18.25 -2.63 -24.17
C SER A 124 -17.62 -3.98 -23.80
N ALA A 125 -16.99 -4.09 -22.64
CA ALA A 125 -16.42 -5.35 -22.17
C ALA A 125 -17.50 -6.42 -21.88
N THR A 126 -18.69 -6.00 -21.47
CA THR A 126 -19.84 -6.90 -21.23
C THR A 126 -20.47 -7.39 -22.54
N ILE A 127 -20.46 -6.55 -23.59
CA ILE A 127 -20.98 -6.93 -24.92
C ILE A 127 -20.08 -7.97 -25.61
N LEU A 128 -18.75 -7.88 -25.43
CA LEU A 128 -17.78 -8.81 -26.04
C LEU A 128 -17.73 -10.20 -25.37
N LYS A 129 -18.29 -10.36 -24.18
CA LYS A 129 -18.29 -11.63 -23.43
C LYS A 129 -19.55 -12.47 -23.65
N LYS A 130 -20.40 -12.06 -24.60
CA LYS A 130 -21.66 -12.70 -24.95
C LYS A 130 -21.51 -13.53 -26.23
N GLU A 131 -20.61 -14.51 -26.20
CA GLU A 131 -20.61 -15.70 -27.05
C GLU A 131 -20.24 -16.93 -26.21
#